data_AF-N8X0P1-F1
#
_entry.id   AF-N8X0P1-F1
#
_cell.length_a   1.000
_cell.length_b   1.000
_cell.length_c   1.000
_cell.angle_alpha   90.00
_cell.angle_beta   90.00
_cell.angle_gamma   90.00
#
_symmetry.space_group_name_H-M   'P 1'
#
loop_
_entity.id
_entity.type
_entity.pdbx_description
1 polymer ?
#
loop_
_entity_poly.entity_id
_entity_poly.type
_entity_poly.pdbx_seq_one_letter_code
_entity_poly.pdbx_strand_id
1 'polypeptide(L)'
;MVSKSKKTLPYFKVNGNTISVQLDTSTLFNNSQELTASPIDIYINRNKYFLMKLGLIERSGIITNHDSNDIDIYNLFLLGLVSNVESYFRRVIREIILVDQTSYHKCLEQSLTYAAAIHHTNELLPEALLEHCSFISFENIKSTVNTFTGLSFGGQSIEQTEVRKSIFLFEQLCQLRHCIVHRAGLLGSKNAIKLGLDTHKSFFEKPICLDLNFLQEASTICLNCVKSFNTFAFNTLIDRYIENNKRNIIWNYTIDKKWFSKYYRLFTSEEINRDLVSQGENVYNAKKIYDLLRAYHR
;
A
#
# COMPACT_ATOMS: atom_id res chain seq x y z
N MET A 1 45.18 -26.82 50.74
CA MET A 1 44.76 -26.19 49.46
C MET A 1 43.86 -25.00 49.78
N VAL A 2 44.41 -23.78 49.77
CA VAL A 2 43.64 -22.56 50.05
C VAL A 2 43.04 -22.05 48.74
N SER A 3 41.72 -22.05 48.62
CA SER A 3 41.02 -21.53 47.45
C SER A 3 41.22 -20.01 47.39
N LYS A 4 41.85 -19.53 46.32
CA LYS A 4 41.93 -18.10 46.02
C LYS A 4 40.51 -17.61 45.72
N SER A 5 39.90 -16.84 46.63
CA SER A 5 38.65 -16.15 46.35
C SER A 5 38.92 -15.13 45.24
N LYS A 6 38.28 -15.33 44.08
CA LYS A 6 38.30 -14.35 43.00
C LYS A 6 37.53 -13.14 43.49
N LYS A 7 38.23 -12.04 43.76
CA LYS A 7 37.61 -10.72 43.96
C LYS A 7 36.80 -10.38 42.71
N THR A 8 35.48 -10.34 42.83
CA THR A 8 34.59 -9.85 41.79
C THR A 8 34.67 -8.32 41.74
N LEU A 9 34.80 -7.77 40.53
CA LEU A 9 34.76 -6.32 40.34
C LEU A 9 33.37 -5.79 40.74
N PRO A 10 33.30 -4.63 41.43
CA PRO A 10 32.02 -3.99 41.73
C PRO A 10 31.31 -3.55 40.43
N TYR A 11 30.00 -3.80 40.37
CA TYR A 11 29.13 -3.35 39.28
C TYR A 11 28.62 -1.93 39.57
N PHE A 12 29.12 -0.95 38.82
CA PHE A 12 28.72 0.44 38.97
C PHE A 12 27.53 0.78 38.09
N LYS A 13 26.42 1.19 38.70
CA LYS A 13 25.23 1.68 38.01
C LYS A 13 25.42 3.15 37.61
N VAL A 14 26.24 3.39 36.58
CA VAL A 14 26.63 4.74 36.12
C VAL A 14 25.43 5.62 35.77
N ASN A 15 24.32 5.03 35.31
CA ASN A 15 23.09 5.74 34.94
C ASN A 15 21.93 5.50 35.93
N GLY A 16 22.24 5.13 37.18
CA GLY A 16 21.23 4.85 38.19
C GLY A 16 20.52 3.50 38.04
N ASN A 17 19.38 3.34 38.71
CA ASN A 17 18.60 2.11 38.70
C ASN A 17 17.68 2.05 37.47
N THR A 18 17.59 0.87 36.86
CA THR A 18 16.61 0.59 35.81
C THR A 18 15.22 0.41 36.42
N ILE A 19 14.22 1.06 35.83
CA ILE A 19 12.80 0.82 36.12
C ILE A 19 12.28 -0.15 35.05
N SER A 20 11.68 -1.26 35.47
CA SER A 20 10.99 -2.17 34.57
C SER A 20 9.51 -1.81 34.50
N VAL A 21 8.95 -1.82 33.29
CA VAL A 21 7.52 -1.59 33.02
C VAL A 21 6.99 -2.81 32.28
N GLN A 22 5.81 -3.29 32.67
CA GLN A 22 5.09 -4.32 31.93
C GLN A 22 4.25 -3.66 30.83
N LEU A 23 4.47 -4.07 29.58
CA LEU A 23 3.70 -3.60 28.43
C LEU A 23 2.53 -4.57 28.17
N ASP A 24 1.30 -4.10 28.39
CA ASP A 24 0.09 -4.78 27.94
C ASP A 24 -0.35 -4.19 26.60
N THR A 25 -0.29 -5.00 25.54
CA THR A 25 -0.66 -4.59 24.18
C THR A 25 -2.11 -4.91 23.84
N SER A 26 -2.84 -5.62 24.71
CA SER A 26 -4.21 -6.08 24.42
C SER A 26 -5.20 -4.93 24.20
N THR A 27 -4.95 -3.76 24.80
CA THR A 27 -5.79 -2.57 24.68
C THR A 27 -5.42 -1.65 23.52
N LEU A 28 -4.36 -1.96 22.77
CA LEU A 28 -3.88 -1.10 21.67
C LEU A 28 -4.62 -1.33 20.35
N PHE A 29 -5.41 -2.40 20.26
CA PHE A 29 -6.18 -2.79 19.07
C PHE A 29 -7.66 -2.47 19.26
N ASN A 30 -8.26 -1.82 18.27
CA ASN A 30 -9.69 -1.50 18.27
C ASN A 30 -10.50 -2.63 17.62
N ASN A 31 -11.65 -2.99 18.20
CA ASN A 31 -12.61 -3.97 17.66
C ASN A 31 -13.53 -3.38 16.57
N SER A 32 -13.18 -2.23 15.99
CA SER A 32 -13.96 -1.63 14.91
C SER A 32 -14.07 -2.56 13.71
N GLN A 33 -15.28 -2.70 13.16
CA GLN A 33 -15.54 -3.51 11.97
C GLN A 33 -14.70 -3.09 10.77
N GLU A 34 -14.44 -4.06 9.91
CA GLU A 34 -13.73 -3.86 8.67
C GLU A 34 -14.48 -2.89 7.73
N LEU A 35 -13.74 -1.97 7.11
CA LEU A 35 -14.29 -0.99 6.18
C LEU A 35 -14.91 -1.68 4.95
N THR A 36 -16.19 -1.42 4.67
CA THR A 36 -16.96 -2.01 3.56
C THR A 36 -16.79 -1.29 2.21
N ALA A 37 -15.86 -0.35 2.12
CA ALA A 37 -15.59 0.43 0.90
C ALA A 37 -14.59 -0.29 -0.01
N SER A 38 -14.47 0.15 -1.27
CA SER A 38 -13.47 -0.39 -2.18
C SER A 38 -12.05 -0.12 -1.67
N PRO A 39 -11.05 -0.96 -2.01
CA PRO A 39 -9.67 -0.76 -1.56
C PRO A 39 -9.12 0.64 -1.89
N ILE A 40 -9.47 1.17 -3.07
CA ILE A 40 -9.06 2.51 -3.50
C ILE A 40 -9.73 3.62 -2.66
N ASP A 41 -11.01 3.49 -2.31
CA ASP A 41 -11.69 4.48 -1.45
C ASP A 41 -11.15 4.47 -0.02
N ILE A 42 -10.83 3.28 0.53
CA ILE A 42 -10.17 3.18 1.84
C ILE A 42 -8.84 3.93 1.82
N TYR A 43 -8.04 3.73 0.77
CA TYR A 43 -6.77 4.42 0.57
C TYR A 43 -6.95 5.94 0.47
N ILE A 44 -7.86 6.42 -0.40
CA ILE A 44 -8.12 7.85 -0.62
C ILE A 44 -8.54 8.53 0.68
N ASN A 45 -9.52 7.95 1.39
CA ASN A 45 -10.04 8.54 2.62
C ASN A 45 -8.95 8.69 3.67
N ARG A 46 -8.12 7.64 3.86
CA ARG A 46 -6.99 7.70 4.80
C ARG A 46 -6.00 8.80 4.44
N ASN A 47 -5.55 8.88 3.18
CA ASN A 47 -4.60 9.91 2.75
C ASN A 47 -5.18 11.33 2.85
N LYS A 48 -6.46 11.50 2.50
CA LYS A 48 -7.17 12.78 2.62
C LYS A 48 -7.16 13.29 4.06
N TYR A 49 -7.55 12.44 5.02
CA TYR A 49 -7.50 12.81 6.44
C TYR A 49 -6.08 13.09 6.91
N PHE A 50 -5.10 12.34 6.42
CA PHE A 50 -3.71 12.48 6.82
C PHE A 50 -3.11 13.82 6.39
N LEU A 51 -3.29 14.21 5.12
CA LEU A 51 -2.86 15.51 4.62
C LEU A 51 -3.63 16.67 5.24
N MET A 52 -4.94 16.49 5.47
CA MET A 52 -5.75 17.51 6.14
C MET A 52 -5.24 17.78 7.55
N LYS A 53 -4.93 16.73 8.33
CA LYS A 53 -4.36 16.83 9.68
C LYS A 53 -3.01 17.52 9.65
N LEU A 54 -2.11 17.10 8.77
CA LEU A 54 -0.79 17.73 8.60
C LEU A 54 -0.91 19.23 8.34
N GLY A 55 -1.72 19.62 7.34
CA GLY A 55 -1.89 21.03 6.98
C GLY A 55 -2.54 21.86 8.09
N LEU A 56 -3.37 21.26 8.95
CA LEU A 56 -3.91 21.96 10.13
C LEU A 56 -2.84 22.21 11.18
N ILE A 57 -2.01 21.21 11.48
CA ILE A 57 -0.95 21.31 12.49
C ILE A 57 0.08 22.36 12.08
N GLU A 58 0.53 22.33 10.82
CA GLU A 58 1.49 23.29 10.30
C GLU A 58 0.92 24.73 10.23
N ARG A 59 -0.30 24.91 9.73
CA ARG A 59 -0.96 26.25 9.73
C ARG A 59 -1.16 26.82 11.13
N SER A 60 -1.31 25.96 12.14
CA SER A 60 -1.41 26.40 13.53
C SER A 60 -0.05 26.75 14.17
N GLY A 61 1.06 26.58 13.44
CA GLY A 61 2.41 26.86 13.93
C GLY A 61 2.90 25.86 14.99
N ILE A 62 2.25 24.70 15.11
CA ILE A 62 2.68 23.64 16.04
C ILE A 62 3.92 22.94 15.53
N ILE A 63 4.06 22.81 14.20
CA ILE A 63 5.26 22.29 13.55
C ILE A 63 5.75 23.25 12.46
N THR A 64 7.04 23.27 12.21
CA THR A 64 7.67 23.99 11.11
C THR A 64 8.87 23.23 10.54
N ASN A 65 9.08 23.30 9.23
CA ASN A 65 10.25 22.71 8.57
C ASN A 65 11.59 23.39 8.91
N HIS A 66 11.57 24.51 9.66
CA HIS A 66 12.77 25.20 10.12
C HIS A 66 13.27 24.72 11.48
N ASP A 67 12.42 24.05 12.26
CA ASP A 67 12.81 23.48 13.55
C ASP A 67 13.33 22.05 13.34
N SER A 68 14.58 21.81 13.72
CA SER A 68 15.19 20.48 13.64
C SER A 68 14.45 19.42 14.48
N ASN A 69 13.69 19.83 15.49
CA ASN A 69 12.92 18.94 16.34
C ASN A 69 11.64 18.44 15.65
N ASP A 70 11.15 19.13 14.62
CA ASP A 70 9.91 18.79 13.93
C ASP A 70 10.11 17.85 12.74
N ILE A 71 11.36 17.67 12.29
CA ILE A 71 11.72 16.83 11.12
C ILE A 71 11.13 15.42 11.27
N ASP A 72 11.18 14.84 12.47
CA ASP A 72 10.65 13.51 12.74
C ASP A 72 9.13 13.43 12.56
N ILE A 73 8.41 14.52 12.79
CA ILE A 73 6.97 14.58 12.57
C ILE A 73 6.66 14.48 11.07
N TYR A 74 7.34 15.26 10.23
CA TYR A 74 7.19 15.15 8.77
C TYR A 74 7.58 13.76 8.25
N ASN A 75 8.62 13.14 8.83
CA ASN A 75 9.02 11.77 8.52
C ASN A 75 7.90 10.74 8.81
N LEU A 76 7.17 10.89 9.92
CA LEU A 76 6.00 10.06 10.25
C LEU A 76 4.86 10.19 9.21
N PHE A 77 4.71 11.36 8.59
CA PHE A 77 3.76 11.52 7.50
C PHE A 77 4.20 10.81 6.22
N LEU A 78 5.49 10.83 5.86
CA LEU A 78 5.95 10.02 4.72
C LEU A 78 5.74 8.51 4.98
N LEU A 79 6.02 8.06 6.21
CA LEU A 79 5.78 6.69 6.66
C LEU A 79 4.32 6.28 6.47
N GLY A 80 3.37 7.10 6.94
CA GLY A 80 1.95 6.81 6.81
C GLY A 80 1.48 6.74 5.35
N LEU A 81 1.97 7.63 4.48
CA LEU A 81 1.64 7.61 3.05
C LEU A 81 2.10 6.31 2.37
N VAL A 82 3.34 5.88 2.63
CA VAL A 82 3.89 4.64 2.05
C VAL A 82 3.15 3.41 2.61
N SER A 83 2.94 3.35 3.93
CA SER A 83 2.20 2.25 4.55
C SER A 83 0.75 2.12 4.07
N ASN A 84 0.11 3.22 3.68
CA ASN A 84 -1.24 3.18 3.12
C ASN A 84 -1.26 2.57 1.71
N VAL A 85 -0.22 2.79 0.88
CA VAL A 85 -0.08 2.11 -0.42
C VAL A 85 0.15 0.60 -0.23
N GLU A 86 0.99 0.19 0.72
CA GLU A 86 1.16 -1.24 1.03
C GLU A 86 -0.16 -1.89 1.48
N SER A 87 -0.92 -1.18 2.32
CA SER A 87 -2.25 -1.62 2.77
C SER A 87 -3.24 -1.77 1.61
N TYR A 88 -3.20 -0.85 0.64
CA TYR A 88 -4.00 -0.94 -0.59
C TYR A 88 -3.66 -2.20 -1.37
N PHE A 89 -2.37 -2.49 -1.61
CA PHE A 89 -1.96 -3.68 -2.36
C PHE A 89 -2.39 -4.98 -1.67
N ARG A 90 -2.23 -5.08 -0.34
CA ARG A 90 -2.72 -6.23 0.43
C ARG A 90 -4.22 -6.44 0.23
N ARG A 91 -4.98 -5.37 0.46
CA ARG A 91 -6.44 -5.39 0.37
C ARG A 91 -6.90 -5.75 -1.04
N VAL A 92 -6.38 -5.09 -2.08
CA VAL A 92 -6.84 -5.33 -3.46
C VAL A 92 -6.51 -6.76 -3.90
N ILE A 93 -5.35 -7.31 -3.54
CA ILE A 93 -4.99 -8.70 -3.85
C ILE A 93 -5.94 -9.66 -3.13
N ARG A 94 -6.20 -9.45 -1.84
CA ARG A 94 -7.15 -10.25 -1.07
C ARG A 94 -8.53 -10.30 -1.74
N GLU A 95 -9.08 -9.14 -2.07
CA GLU A 95 -10.40 -9.06 -2.69
C GLU A 95 -10.41 -9.66 -4.12
N ILE A 96 -9.32 -9.54 -4.87
CA ILE A 96 -9.17 -10.21 -6.18
C ILE A 96 -9.26 -11.73 -6.01
N ILE A 97 -8.58 -12.31 -5.01
CA ILE A 97 -8.63 -13.76 -4.73
C ILE A 97 -10.05 -14.23 -4.42
N LEU A 98 -10.84 -13.42 -3.70
CA LEU A 98 -12.21 -13.74 -3.33
C LEU A 98 -13.20 -13.61 -4.50
N VAL A 99 -12.93 -12.71 -5.46
CA VAL A 99 -13.84 -12.42 -6.57
C VAL A 99 -13.52 -13.24 -7.82
N ASP A 100 -12.24 -13.49 -8.09
CA ASP A 100 -11.76 -14.09 -9.34
C ASP A 100 -11.30 -15.54 -9.17
N GLN A 101 -11.96 -16.44 -9.90
CA GLN A 101 -11.72 -17.88 -9.82
C GLN A 101 -10.29 -18.29 -10.23
N THR A 102 -9.68 -17.60 -11.19
CA THR A 102 -8.32 -17.93 -11.64
C THR A 102 -7.31 -17.54 -10.56
N SER A 103 -7.51 -16.39 -9.92
CA SER A 103 -6.70 -15.97 -8.76
C SER A 103 -6.88 -16.89 -7.57
N TYR A 104 -8.12 -17.31 -7.26
CA TYR A 104 -8.39 -18.31 -6.25
C TYR A 104 -7.61 -19.62 -6.50
N HIS A 105 -7.68 -20.16 -7.72
CA HIS A 105 -6.99 -21.42 -8.04
C HIS A 105 -5.46 -21.33 -7.87
N LYS A 106 -4.85 -20.18 -8.17
CA LYS A 106 -3.42 -19.96 -7.91
C LYS A 106 -3.05 -19.99 -6.43
N CYS A 107 -4.00 -19.69 -5.57
CA CYS A 107 -3.79 -19.64 -4.12
C CYS A 107 -3.98 -20.99 -3.43
N LEU A 108 -4.51 -22.02 -4.11
CA LEU A 108 -4.86 -23.30 -3.50
C LEU A 108 -3.66 -24.06 -2.91
N GLU A 109 -2.47 -23.90 -3.48
CA GLU A 109 -1.24 -24.55 -3.03
C GLU A 109 -0.43 -23.67 -2.07
N GLN A 110 -0.90 -22.47 -1.75
CA GLN A 110 -0.19 -21.55 -0.86
C GLN A 110 -0.36 -21.96 0.60
N SER A 111 0.74 -21.89 1.36
CA SER A 111 0.77 -22.26 2.78
C SER A 111 0.20 -21.15 3.67
N LEU A 112 -0.60 -21.55 4.65
CA LEU A 112 -1.07 -20.69 5.74
C LEU A 112 -0.40 -21.07 7.06
N THR A 113 -0.29 -20.11 7.98
CA THR A 113 0.06 -20.43 9.36
C THR A 113 -1.09 -21.23 10.01
N TYR A 114 -0.75 -22.14 10.92
CA TYR A 114 -1.76 -22.91 11.66
C TYR A 114 -2.70 -22.01 12.46
N ALA A 115 -2.17 -20.91 13.02
CA ALA A 115 -2.96 -19.91 13.73
C ALA A 115 -4.01 -19.25 12.82
N ALA A 116 -3.62 -18.82 11.61
CA ALA A 116 -4.56 -18.27 10.64
C ALA A 116 -5.63 -19.30 10.24
N ALA A 117 -5.24 -20.56 10.03
CA ALA A 117 -6.17 -21.63 9.68
C ALA A 117 -7.25 -21.91 10.75
N ILE A 118 -6.94 -21.71 12.03
CA ILE A 118 -7.89 -21.91 13.13
C ILE A 118 -8.73 -20.65 13.40
N HIS A 119 -8.10 -19.47 13.36
CA HIS A 119 -8.69 -18.25 13.94
C HIS A 119 -9.22 -17.24 12.91
N HIS A 120 -8.91 -17.36 11.62
CA HIS A 120 -9.44 -16.45 10.60
C HIS A 120 -10.73 -16.96 9.98
N THR A 121 -11.58 -16.04 9.52
CA THR A 121 -12.70 -16.37 8.65
C THR A 121 -12.23 -16.58 7.21
N ASN A 122 -13.04 -17.24 6.39
CA ASN A 122 -12.70 -17.53 4.99
C ASN A 122 -12.37 -16.27 4.18
N GLU A 123 -13.02 -15.15 4.48
CA GLU A 123 -12.79 -13.85 3.83
C GLU A 123 -11.43 -13.23 4.20
N LEU A 124 -10.87 -13.59 5.37
CA LEU A 124 -9.59 -13.08 5.87
C LEU A 124 -8.41 -14.04 5.61
N LEU A 125 -8.66 -15.28 5.20
CA LEU A 125 -7.59 -16.21 4.83
C LEU A 125 -6.64 -15.67 3.75
N PRO A 126 -7.11 -14.97 2.69
CA PRO A 126 -6.17 -14.42 1.72
C PRO A 126 -5.32 -13.26 2.26
N GLU A 127 -5.71 -12.62 3.37
CA GLU A 127 -4.83 -11.65 4.06
C GLU A 127 -3.63 -12.37 4.69
N ALA A 128 -3.87 -13.53 5.31
CA ALA A 128 -2.81 -14.33 5.94
C ALA A 128 -1.78 -14.85 4.91
N LEU A 129 -2.21 -15.11 3.67
CA LEU A 129 -1.30 -15.47 2.57
C LEU A 129 -0.27 -14.37 2.27
N LEU A 130 -0.59 -13.11 2.60
CA LEU A 130 0.23 -11.95 2.26
C LEU A 130 1.16 -11.52 3.40
N GLU A 131 1.08 -12.08 4.60
CA GLU A 131 1.81 -11.62 5.80
C GLU A 131 3.33 -11.46 5.57
N HIS A 132 3.93 -12.33 4.78
CA HIS A 132 5.37 -12.30 4.47
C HIS A 132 5.71 -11.52 3.19
N CYS A 133 4.71 -11.00 2.48
CA CYS A 133 4.91 -10.19 1.29
C CYS A 133 5.26 -8.75 1.67
N SER A 134 6.08 -8.11 0.84
CA SER A 134 6.41 -6.68 0.96
C SER A 134 6.02 -5.95 -0.31
N PHE A 135 5.55 -4.71 -0.21
CA PHE A 135 5.15 -3.90 -1.37
C PHE A 135 6.03 -2.65 -1.49
N ILE A 136 7.35 -2.82 -1.39
CA ILE A 136 8.33 -1.73 -1.29
C ILE A 136 9.15 -1.50 -2.57
N SER A 137 9.02 -2.36 -3.57
CA SER A 137 9.75 -2.26 -4.84
C SER A 137 8.91 -2.78 -6.00
N PHE A 138 9.23 -2.34 -7.21
CA PHE A 138 8.57 -2.81 -8.42
C PHE A 138 8.60 -4.33 -8.54
N GLU A 139 9.76 -4.95 -8.30
CA GLU A 139 9.92 -6.41 -8.40
C GLU A 139 9.12 -7.16 -7.34
N ASN A 140 9.09 -6.66 -6.09
CA ASN A 140 8.29 -7.32 -5.06
C ASN A 140 6.78 -7.20 -5.34
N ILE A 141 6.31 -6.03 -5.78
CA ILE A 141 4.91 -5.83 -6.14
C ILE A 141 4.55 -6.73 -7.33
N LYS A 142 5.36 -6.71 -8.40
CA LYS A 142 5.14 -7.53 -9.60
C LYS A 142 5.13 -9.02 -9.30
N SER A 143 6.11 -9.51 -8.55
CA SER A 143 6.19 -10.91 -8.16
C SER A 143 4.99 -11.32 -7.33
N THR A 144 4.66 -10.55 -6.28
CA THR A 144 3.54 -10.85 -5.38
C THR A 144 2.22 -10.87 -6.15
N VAL A 145 1.94 -9.84 -6.95
CA VAL A 145 0.72 -9.76 -7.76
C VAL A 145 0.62 -10.95 -8.70
N ASN A 146 1.69 -11.34 -9.41
CA ASN A 146 1.64 -12.49 -10.32
C ASN A 146 1.41 -13.81 -9.58
N THR A 147 2.09 -14.02 -8.44
CA THR A 147 1.95 -15.23 -7.62
C THR A 147 0.51 -15.45 -7.19
N PHE A 148 -0.14 -14.43 -6.62
CA PHE A 148 -1.47 -14.59 -6.02
C PHE A 148 -2.62 -14.34 -6.99
N THR A 149 -2.44 -13.47 -7.99
CA THR A 149 -3.54 -13.08 -8.89
C THR A 149 -3.38 -13.61 -10.31
N GLY A 150 -2.15 -13.94 -10.72
CA GLY A 150 -1.81 -14.29 -12.11
C GLY A 150 -1.74 -13.10 -13.05
N LEU A 151 -1.86 -11.87 -12.55
CA LEU A 151 -1.69 -10.68 -13.35
C LEU A 151 -0.19 -10.41 -13.58
N SER A 152 0.20 -10.36 -14.85
CA SER A 152 1.57 -10.02 -15.25
C SER A 152 1.61 -8.61 -15.83
N PHE A 153 2.55 -7.79 -15.36
CA PHE A 153 2.77 -6.44 -15.87
C PHE A 153 4.27 -6.10 -15.96
N GLY A 154 4.59 -5.00 -16.63
CA GLY A 154 5.96 -4.55 -16.88
C GLY A 154 6.45 -4.75 -18.32
N GLY A 155 5.55 -5.11 -19.23
CA GLY A 155 5.74 -5.07 -20.68
C GLY A 155 5.75 -3.64 -21.24
N GLN A 156 5.70 -3.54 -22.57
CA GLN A 156 5.87 -2.29 -23.32
C GLN A 156 4.55 -1.67 -23.82
N SER A 157 3.38 -2.24 -23.50
CA SER A 157 2.12 -1.57 -23.84
C SER A 157 1.99 -0.25 -23.06
N ILE A 158 1.16 0.67 -23.56
CA ILE A 158 0.98 1.99 -22.95
C ILE A 158 0.51 1.83 -21.50
N GLU A 159 -0.48 0.97 -21.27
CA GLU A 159 -1.07 0.72 -19.95
C GLU A 159 -0.04 0.13 -18.98
N GLN A 160 0.78 -0.81 -19.45
CA GLN A 160 1.83 -1.42 -18.63
C GLN A 160 2.98 -0.45 -18.35
N THR A 161 3.28 0.45 -19.28
CA THR A 161 4.31 1.48 -19.11
C THR A 161 3.90 2.48 -18.04
N GLU A 162 2.63 2.90 -18.01
CA GLU A 162 2.12 3.85 -17.01
C GLU A 162 2.12 3.24 -15.60
N VAL A 163 1.67 2.00 -15.43
CA VAL A 163 1.76 1.26 -14.14
C VAL A 163 3.21 1.08 -13.71
N ARG A 164 4.10 0.77 -14.65
CA ARG A 164 5.52 0.59 -14.36
C ARG A 164 6.14 1.89 -13.83
N LYS A 165 5.94 3.00 -14.54
CA LYS A 165 6.47 4.32 -14.15
C LYS A 165 5.97 4.76 -12.77
N SER A 166 4.68 4.61 -12.51
CA SER A 166 4.07 5.03 -11.23
C SER A 166 4.62 4.23 -10.05
N ILE A 167 4.82 2.92 -10.22
CA ILE A 167 5.42 2.05 -9.19
C ILE A 167 6.91 2.39 -8.99
N PHE A 168 7.66 2.72 -10.04
CA PHE A 168 9.06 3.15 -9.88
C PHE A 168 9.19 4.47 -9.11
N LEU A 169 8.30 5.43 -9.34
CA LEU A 169 8.25 6.66 -8.54
C LEU A 169 7.92 6.36 -7.07
N PHE A 170 6.95 5.47 -6.83
CA PHE A 170 6.62 5.02 -5.48
C PHE A 170 7.78 4.27 -4.79
N GLU A 171 8.55 3.47 -5.52
CA GLU A 171 9.74 2.79 -4.98
C GLU A 171 10.80 3.79 -4.49
N GLN A 172 10.92 4.96 -5.11
CA GLN A 172 11.82 6.02 -4.62
C GLN A 172 11.37 6.53 -3.24
N LEU A 173 10.06 6.72 -3.01
CA LEU A 173 9.53 7.05 -1.67
C LEU A 173 9.80 5.93 -0.67
N CYS A 174 9.76 4.66 -1.10
CA CYS A 174 10.12 3.53 -0.25
C CYS A 174 11.61 3.56 0.15
N GLN A 175 12.51 4.08 -0.71
CA GLN A 175 13.91 4.29 -0.33
C GLN A 175 14.06 5.37 0.74
N LEU A 176 13.28 6.45 0.67
CA LEU A 176 13.27 7.49 1.70
C LEU A 176 12.70 6.96 3.02
N ARG A 177 11.60 6.19 2.98
CA ARG A 177 11.09 5.46 4.14
C ARG A 177 12.18 4.59 4.78
N HIS A 178 12.97 3.88 3.97
CA HIS A 178 14.06 3.05 4.49
C HIS A 178 15.09 3.88 5.25
N CYS A 179 15.50 5.05 4.73
CA CYS A 179 16.39 5.97 5.44
C CYS A 179 15.82 6.38 6.80
N ILE A 180 14.53 6.76 6.83
CA ILE A 180 13.84 7.19 8.05
C ILE A 180 13.85 6.07 9.09
N VAL A 181 13.36 4.87 8.75
CA VAL A 181 13.16 3.78 9.72
C VAL A 181 14.46 3.15 10.18
N HIS A 182 15.40 2.92 9.25
CA HIS A 182 16.57 2.08 9.52
C HIS A 182 17.85 2.86 9.74
N ARG A 183 17.85 4.17 9.47
CA ARG A 183 19.05 5.02 9.59
C ARG A 183 18.79 6.35 10.31
N ALA A 184 17.73 6.43 11.11
CA ALA A 184 17.35 7.66 11.82
C ALA A 184 17.31 8.88 10.89
N GLY A 185 16.77 8.70 9.68
CA GLY A 185 16.68 9.75 8.66
C GLY A 185 17.95 10.02 7.85
N LEU A 186 19.07 9.32 8.09
CA LEU A 186 20.33 9.57 7.39
C LEU A 186 20.43 8.84 6.04
N LEU A 187 20.86 9.55 4.99
CA LEU A 187 21.02 8.97 3.66
C LEU A 187 22.21 8.00 3.59
N GLY A 188 21.91 6.75 3.22
CA GLY A 188 22.91 5.70 3.03
C GLY A 188 23.32 5.47 1.59
N SER A 189 24.50 4.88 1.41
CA SER A 189 25.05 4.58 0.09
C SER A 189 24.13 3.69 -0.77
N LYS A 190 23.52 2.65 -0.17
CA LYS A 190 22.55 1.78 -0.87
C LYS A 190 21.32 2.53 -1.37
N ASN A 191 20.77 3.42 -0.54
CA ASN A 191 19.60 4.23 -0.89
C ASN A 191 19.96 5.25 -1.97
N ALA A 192 21.10 5.92 -1.83
CA ALA A 192 21.58 6.89 -2.80
C ALA A 192 21.84 6.26 -4.19
N ILE A 193 22.36 5.03 -4.26
CA ILE A 193 22.51 4.31 -5.54
C ILE A 193 21.16 4.17 -6.25
N LYS A 194 20.10 3.82 -5.50
CA LYS A 194 18.74 3.65 -6.05
C LYS A 194 18.06 4.98 -6.40
N LEU A 195 18.35 6.05 -5.68
CA LEU A 195 17.84 7.40 -5.94
C LEU A 195 18.64 8.15 -7.02
N GLY A 196 19.86 7.69 -7.32
CA GLY A 196 20.80 8.31 -8.26
C GLY A 196 22.06 8.80 -7.54
N LEU A 197 23.15 8.03 -7.63
CA LEU A 197 24.38 8.28 -6.86
C LEU A 197 25.00 9.65 -7.14
N ASP A 198 25.05 10.06 -8.42
CA ASP A 198 25.76 11.28 -8.80
C ASP A 198 25.14 12.55 -8.25
N THR A 199 23.81 12.58 -8.12
CA THR A 199 23.07 13.69 -7.54
C THR A 199 23.03 13.65 -6.02
N HIS A 200 23.23 12.47 -5.41
CA HIS A 200 23.01 12.26 -3.97
C HIS A 200 24.28 12.04 -3.14
N LYS A 201 25.45 11.80 -3.74
CA LYS A 201 26.70 11.50 -3.01
C LYS A 201 27.16 12.60 -2.05
N SER A 202 26.83 13.87 -2.32
CA SER A 202 27.13 15.00 -1.44
C SER A 202 26.27 15.03 -0.17
N PHE A 203 25.27 14.15 -0.06
CA PHE A 203 24.33 14.06 1.05
C PHE A 203 24.50 12.79 1.90
N PHE A 204 25.58 12.01 1.72
CA PHE A 204 25.85 10.86 2.58
C PHE A 204 25.91 11.23 4.06
N GLU A 205 25.23 10.43 4.87
CA GLU A 205 25.07 10.63 6.31
C GLU A 205 24.44 11.97 6.70
N LYS A 206 23.85 12.70 5.75
CA LYS A 206 23.05 13.88 6.04
C LYS A 206 21.59 13.49 6.31
N PRO A 207 20.90 14.20 7.22
CA PRO A 207 19.50 13.94 7.53
C PRO A 207 18.61 14.30 6.35
N ILE A 208 17.55 13.52 6.17
CA ILE A 208 16.43 13.88 5.32
C ILE A 208 15.70 15.07 5.94
N CYS A 209 15.35 16.06 5.12
CA CYS A 209 14.54 17.19 5.52
C CYS A 209 13.34 17.23 4.58
N LEU A 210 12.14 17.07 5.16
CA LEU A 210 10.88 17.04 4.44
C LEU A 210 10.05 18.25 4.84
N ASP A 211 9.26 18.76 3.91
CA ASP A 211 8.28 19.81 4.15
C ASP A 211 6.90 19.40 3.62
N LEU A 212 5.90 20.26 3.82
CA LEU A 212 4.54 20.02 3.34
C LEU A 212 4.47 19.86 1.82
N ASN A 213 5.23 20.67 1.08
CA ASN A 213 5.23 20.63 -0.39
C ASN A 213 5.67 19.25 -0.88
N PHE A 214 6.79 18.75 -0.35
CA PHE A 214 7.26 17.40 -0.64
C PHE A 214 6.23 16.33 -0.26
N LEU A 215 5.56 16.45 0.90
CA LEU A 215 4.57 15.46 1.31
C LEU A 215 3.30 15.48 0.44
N GLN A 216 2.93 16.61 -0.13
CA GLN A 216 1.86 16.71 -1.14
C GLN A 216 2.27 16.03 -2.46
N GLU A 217 3.51 16.23 -2.90
CA GLU A 217 4.08 15.53 -4.06
C GLU A 217 4.13 14.01 -3.81
N ALA A 218 4.62 13.59 -2.63
CA ALA A 218 4.67 12.20 -2.24
C ALA A 218 3.27 11.56 -2.22
N SER A 219 2.27 12.26 -1.69
CA SER A 219 0.88 11.78 -1.73
C SER A 219 0.36 11.63 -3.15
N THR A 220 0.75 12.52 -4.07
CA THR A 220 0.39 12.44 -5.50
C THR A 220 1.04 11.24 -6.16
N ILE A 221 2.33 10.99 -5.90
CA ILE A 221 3.05 9.80 -6.36
C ILE A 221 2.33 8.52 -5.88
N CYS A 222 2.01 8.45 -4.59
CA CYS A 222 1.29 7.32 -4.02
C CYS A 222 -0.10 7.14 -4.69
N LEU A 223 -0.85 8.22 -4.90
CA LEU A 223 -2.17 8.17 -5.55
C LEU A 223 -2.06 7.68 -7.00
N ASN A 224 -1.07 8.14 -7.74
CA ASN A 224 -0.83 7.69 -9.11
C ASN A 224 -0.46 6.20 -9.17
N CYS A 225 0.38 5.72 -8.24
CA CYS A 225 0.67 4.29 -8.09
C CYS A 225 -0.61 3.47 -7.89
N VAL A 226 -1.44 3.85 -6.90
CA VAL A 226 -2.72 3.18 -6.62
C VAL A 226 -3.67 3.23 -7.82
N LYS A 227 -3.95 4.42 -8.38
CA LYS A 227 -4.88 4.59 -9.51
C LYS A 227 -4.44 3.80 -10.74
N SER A 228 -3.16 3.90 -11.11
CA SER A 228 -2.63 3.21 -12.29
C SER A 228 -2.76 1.69 -12.15
N PHE A 229 -2.35 1.11 -11.00
CA PHE A 229 -2.52 -0.31 -10.75
C PHE A 229 -4.00 -0.73 -10.70
N ASN A 230 -4.85 0.06 -10.04
CA ASN A 230 -6.28 -0.19 -9.92
C ASN A 230 -6.94 -0.31 -11.32
N THR A 231 -6.64 0.64 -12.20
CA THR A 231 -7.14 0.64 -13.59
C THR A 231 -6.59 -0.55 -14.37
N PHE A 232 -5.29 -0.84 -14.27
CA PHE A 232 -4.69 -2.00 -14.94
C PHE A 232 -5.31 -3.32 -14.50
N ALA A 233 -5.46 -3.53 -13.19
CA ALA A 233 -6.01 -4.74 -12.62
C ALA A 233 -7.48 -4.92 -13.06
N PHE A 234 -8.29 -3.86 -13.01
CA PHE A 234 -9.68 -3.91 -13.48
C PHE A 234 -9.80 -4.40 -14.92
N ASN A 235 -9.10 -3.75 -15.85
CA ASN A 235 -9.20 -4.10 -17.27
C ASN A 235 -8.71 -5.54 -17.52
N THR A 236 -7.54 -5.90 -16.97
CA THR A 236 -6.97 -7.24 -17.16
C THR A 236 -7.87 -8.34 -16.59
N LEU A 237 -8.49 -8.09 -15.43
CA LEU A 237 -9.36 -9.07 -14.77
C LEU A 237 -10.70 -9.24 -15.48
N ILE A 238 -11.29 -8.14 -15.94
CA ILE A 238 -12.54 -8.21 -16.71
C ILE A 238 -12.32 -8.92 -18.04
N ASP A 239 -11.25 -8.58 -18.78
CA ASP A 239 -10.93 -9.24 -20.04
C ASP A 239 -10.71 -10.74 -19.83
N ARG A 240 -9.97 -11.10 -18.77
CA ARG A 240 -9.77 -12.50 -18.38
C ARG A 240 -11.09 -13.20 -18.05
N TYR A 241 -11.99 -12.56 -17.31
CA TYR A 241 -13.30 -13.13 -17.00
C TYR A 241 -14.11 -13.35 -18.29
N ILE A 242 -14.12 -12.37 -19.19
CA ILE A 242 -14.85 -12.42 -20.46
C ILE A 242 -14.35 -13.57 -21.32
N GLU A 243 -13.03 -13.69 -21.52
CA GLU A 243 -12.48 -14.77 -22.34
C GLU A 243 -12.74 -16.15 -21.75
N ASN A 244 -12.61 -16.32 -20.43
CA ASN A 244 -12.90 -17.59 -19.76
C ASN A 244 -14.39 -17.97 -19.79
N ASN A 245 -15.29 -16.99 -19.93
CA ASN A 245 -16.74 -17.19 -19.86
C ASN A 245 -17.46 -16.79 -21.15
N LYS A 246 -16.76 -16.70 -22.28
CA LYS A 246 -17.27 -16.12 -23.53
C LYS A 246 -18.59 -16.72 -24.01
N ARG A 247 -18.80 -18.02 -23.78
CA ARG A 247 -20.04 -18.75 -24.14
C ARG A 247 -21.20 -18.53 -23.16
N ASN A 248 -20.91 -18.09 -21.94
CA ASN A 248 -21.87 -17.97 -20.85
C ASN A 248 -22.32 -16.51 -20.63
N ILE A 249 -21.65 -15.54 -21.25
CA ILE A 249 -22.00 -14.12 -21.15
C ILE A 249 -23.13 -13.82 -22.13
N ILE A 250 -24.23 -13.27 -21.60
CA ILE A 250 -25.46 -13.02 -22.37
C ILE A 250 -25.41 -11.64 -23.06
N TRP A 251 -24.54 -10.76 -22.58
CA TRP A 251 -24.45 -9.37 -23.02
C TRP A 251 -25.73 -8.55 -22.73
N ASN A 252 -26.42 -8.92 -21.64
CA ASN A 252 -27.57 -8.22 -21.10
C ASN A 252 -27.26 -7.74 -19.67
N TYR A 253 -27.14 -6.42 -19.48
CA TYR A 253 -26.73 -5.85 -18.20
C TYR A 253 -27.55 -6.35 -17.02
N THR A 254 -28.87 -6.50 -17.15
CA THR A 254 -29.73 -6.93 -16.03
C THR A 254 -29.36 -8.35 -15.55
N ILE A 255 -29.01 -9.24 -16.47
CA ILE A 255 -28.64 -10.63 -16.13
C ILE A 255 -27.17 -10.70 -15.71
N ASP A 256 -26.29 -10.08 -16.48
CA ASP A 256 -24.83 -10.12 -16.28
C ASP A 256 -24.35 -9.25 -15.11
N LYS A 257 -25.22 -8.38 -14.57
CA LYS A 257 -24.93 -7.55 -13.38
C LYS A 257 -24.39 -8.37 -12.21
N LYS A 258 -24.84 -9.62 -12.02
CA LYS A 258 -24.43 -10.47 -10.90
C LYS A 258 -22.92 -10.72 -10.86
N TRP A 259 -22.29 -10.97 -12.01
CA TRP A 259 -20.85 -11.15 -12.08
C TRP A 259 -20.13 -9.81 -12.24
N PHE A 260 -20.63 -8.95 -13.12
CA PHE A 260 -19.96 -7.69 -13.46
C PHE A 260 -19.85 -6.75 -12.27
N SER A 261 -20.90 -6.68 -11.43
CA SER A 261 -20.89 -5.80 -10.25
C SER A 261 -19.83 -6.16 -9.22
N LYS A 262 -19.38 -7.42 -9.15
CA LYS A 262 -18.29 -7.82 -8.24
C LYS A 262 -16.98 -7.14 -8.64
N TYR A 263 -16.62 -7.23 -9.92
CA TYR A 263 -15.43 -6.57 -10.46
C TYR A 263 -15.56 -5.05 -10.44
N TYR A 264 -16.70 -4.51 -10.89
CA TYR A 264 -16.91 -3.06 -10.91
C TYR A 264 -16.78 -2.44 -9.51
N ARG A 265 -17.44 -3.02 -8.49
CA ARG A 265 -17.40 -2.49 -7.11
C ARG A 265 -16.03 -2.62 -6.46
N LEU A 266 -15.25 -3.63 -6.84
CA LEU A 266 -13.89 -3.82 -6.33
C LEU A 266 -12.97 -2.67 -6.73
N PHE A 267 -13.07 -2.17 -7.96
CA PHE A 267 -12.13 -1.19 -8.50
C PHE A 267 -12.68 0.24 -8.60
N THR A 268 -13.97 0.45 -8.43
CA THR A 268 -14.54 1.81 -8.52
C THR A 268 -14.31 2.60 -7.24
N SER A 269 -13.94 3.87 -7.40
CA SER A 269 -13.84 4.84 -6.30
C SER A 269 -15.05 5.78 -6.34
N GLU A 270 -15.88 5.71 -5.31
CA GLU A 270 -17.00 6.64 -5.15
C GLU A 270 -16.51 8.04 -4.77
N GLU A 271 -15.39 8.16 -4.05
CA GLU A 271 -14.81 9.45 -3.68
C GLU A 271 -14.24 10.20 -4.88
N ILE A 272 -13.44 9.54 -5.74
CA ILE A 272 -12.93 10.16 -6.98
C ILE A 272 -14.10 10.53 -7.90
N ASN A 273 -15.08 9.64 -8.06
CA ASN A 273 -16.23 9.91 -8.92
C ASN A 273 -17.01 11.14 -8.43
N ARG A 274 -17.19 11.30 -7.11
CA ARG A 274 -17.84 12.48 -6.53
C ARG A 274 -17.06 13.76 -6.83
N ASP A 275 -15.74 13.73 -6.67
CA ASP A 275 -14.87 14.88 -6.96
C ASP A 275 -14.93 15.25 -8.46
N LEU A 276 -14.88 14.28 -9.37
CA LEU A 276 -15.00 14.50 -10.81
C LEU A 276 -16.36 15.10 -11.20
N VAL A 277 -17.45 14.56 -10.65
CA VAL A 277 -18.80 15.11 -10.89
C VAL A 277 -18.89 16.56 -10.38
N SER A 278 -18.28 16.87 -9.23
CA SER A 278 -18.25 18.25 -8.71
C SER A 278 -17.47 19.22 -9.61
N GLN A 279 -16.54 18.70 -10.42
CA GLN A 279 -15.77 19.44 -11.42
C GLN A 279 -16.47 19.52 -12.79
N GLY A 280 -17.66 18.94 -12.92
CA GLY A 280 -18.43 18.90 -14.17
C GLY A 280 -17.97 17.80 -15.14
N GLU A 281 -17.17 16.83 -14.69
CA GLU A 281 -16.75 15.71 -15.52
C GLU A 281 -17.80 14.58 -15.54
N ASN A 282 -17.90 13.90 -16.68
CA ASN A 282 -18.78 12.74 -16.83
C ASN A 282 -18.07 11.47 -16.32
N VAL A 283 -18.67 10.83 -15.32
CA VAL A 283 -18.16 9.56 -14.77
C VAL A 283 -18.84 8.35 -15.41
N TYR A 284 -18.08 7.27 -15.59
CA TYR A 284 -18.60 6.02 -16.13
C TYR A 284 -19.26 5.17 -15.04
N ASN A 285 -20.59 5.14 -15.03
CA ASN A 285 -21.33 4.21 -14.18
C ASN A 285 -21.20 2.76 -14.68
N ALA A 286 -21.55 1.81 -13.81
CA ALA A 286 -21.49 0.38 -14.08
C ALA A 286 -22.12 -0.02 -15.44
N LYS A 287 -23.31 0.50 -15.73
CA LYS A 287 -24.02 0.18 -16.99
C LYS A 287 -23.26 0.70 -18.21
N LYS A 288 -22.71 1.92 -18.13
CA LYS A 288 -21.97 2.52 -19.24
C LYS A 288 -20.68 1.75 -19.55
N ILE A 289 -19.91 1.35 -18.53
CA ILE A 289 -18.72 0.50 -18.74
C ILE A 289 -19.13 -0.84 -19.34
N TYR A 290 -20.18 -1.46 -18.82
CA TYR A 290 -20.70 -2.71 -19.36
C TYR A 290 -21.10 -2.61 -20.83
N ASP A 291 -21.80 -1.54 -21.22
CA ASP A 291 -22.21 -1.30 -22.60
C ASP A 291 -20.99 -1.09 -23.53
N LEU A 292 -19.91 -0.47 -23.04
CA LEU A 292 -18.65 -0.32 -23.78
C LEU A 292 -17.95 -1.67 -23.98
N LEU A 293 -17.86 -2.50 -22.94
CA LEU A 293 -17.31 -3.85 -23.03
C LEU A 293 -18.11 -4.70 -24.03
N ARG A 294 -19.44 -4.61 -23.98
CA ARG A 294 -20.32 -5.29 -24.94
C ARG A 294 -20.00 -4.86 -26.37
N ALA A 295 -19.86 -3.57 -26.63
CA ALA A 295 -19.58 -3.05 -27.97
C ALA A 295 -18.18 -3.45 -28.49
N TYR A 296 -17.23 -3.73 -27.60
CA TYR A 296 -15.89 -4.18 -27.96
C TYR A 296 -15.82 -5.68 -28.28
N HIS A 297 -16.53 -6.51 -27.51
CA HIS A 297 -16.46 -7.98 -27.62
C HIS A 297 -17.53 -8.62 -28.53
N ARG A 298 -18.54 -7.86 -28.95
CA ARG A 298 -19.64 -8.32 -29.81
C ARG A 298 -19.64 -7.59 -31.14
#